data_AF-M4U1E3-F1
#
_entry.id   AF-M4U1E3-F1
#
_cell.length_a   1.000
_cell.length_b   1.000
_cell.length_c   1.000
_cell.angle_alpha   90.00
_cell.angle_beta   90.00
_cell.angle_gamma   90.00
#
_symmetry.space_group_name_H-M   'P 1'
#
loop_
_entity.id
_entity.type
_entity.pdbx_description
1 polymer ?
#
loop_
_entity_poly.entity_id
_entity_poly.type
_entity_poly.pdbx_seq_one_letter_code
_entity_poly.pdbx_strand_id
1 'polypeptide(L)'
;MTLKKRYIILFVSLNLLIIATTHPQVILEISAEWWSNGPYSHGLLGFVLCAFCFWQKRHEMPKYQPHYLGILGVVLSTGILLLADLSHLGQLQVLSFLLIFMALLCSVYGYPVLRILFIPLTILALTLPIWNILQIPLRELSTSISFFFIKLYGISVWRENYHILTPAGTFLVEQACSGLGFILASAIYALFIVHIKHISLRKGLYLFGFAIAIALLANWIRIISIIIIGSQTQMQHFVVQDHLTFGWLVFAVCFLITIYVASYCFDFPDKVIKPTTKIDTVAFKISCHYLLSISILLIFMSVLPHLIQARFDKDYRFKLPTFEHYKILGSQYKQSPNWAPNYIGASSTEFMFLMQNETLIQIYVANYRQQTQGKELIFIGNRLFTHKNWSIWKTEKLAISGTLKNVNLLTLRKNKNRIRFIAFFYVINGHFMSSKNNVKIATILAALKGQPGSSLIAISVDSPLKDNAKAKKILTDLISEILTPTK
;
A
#
# COMPACT_ATOMS: atom_id res chain seq x y z
N MET A 1 16.96 15.93 39.16
CA MET A 1 17.21 17.06 38.26
C MET A 1 15.93 17.33 37.46
N THR A 2 15.33 18.51 37.54
CA THR A 2 14.17 18.86 36.70
C THR A 2 14.67 19.06 35.27
N LEU A 3 14.35 18.14 34.36
CA LEU A 3 14.74 18.27 32.96
C LEU A 3 14.07 19.52 32.37
N LYS A 4 14.86 20.48 31.88
CA LYS A 4 14.34 21.65 31.16
C LYS A 4 13.60 21.18 29.90
N LYS A 5 12.49 21.85 29.54
CA LYS A 5 11.66 21.56 28.35
C LYS A 5 12.48 21.37 27.06
N ARG A 6 13.59 22.12 26.92
CA ARG A 6 14.55 21.99 25.80
C ARG A 6 15.16 20.59 25.63
N TYR A 7 15.43 19.86 26.71
CA TYR A 7 16.04 18.52 26.64
C TYR A 7 15.05 17.47 26.13
N ILE A 8 13.76 17.65 26.40
CA ILE A 8 12.71 16.76 25.89
C ILE A 8 12.48 16.98 24.41
N ILE A 9 12.44 18.25 23.98
CA ILE A 9 12.38 18.58 22.55
C ILE A 9 13.58 17.96 21.85
N LEU A 10 14.79 18.15 22.40
CA LEU A 10 16.01 17.53 21.87
C LEU A 10 15.90 15.99 21.84
N PHE A 11 15.40 15.36 22.90
CA PHE A 11 15.21 13.91 22.96
C PHE A 11 14.26 13.39 21.87
N VAL A 12 13.08 14.01 21.71
CA VAL A 12 12.11 13.62 20.68
C VAL A 12 12.69 13.88 19.29
N SER A 13 13.25 15.06 19.05
CA SER A 13 13.86 15.41 17.76
C SER A 13 15.03 14.49 17.39
N LEU A 14 15.89 14.14 18.36
CA LEU A 14 17.00 13.22 18.14
C LEU A 14 16.50 11.82 17.77
N ASN A 15 15.50 11.29 18.47
CA ASN A 15 14.95 9.97 18.16
C ASN A 15 14.24 9.94 16.80
N LEU A 16 13.52 11.00 16.44
CA LEU A 16 12.94 11.12 15.09
C LEU A 16 14.04 11.19 14.01
N LEU A 17 15.13 11.91 14.28
CA LEU A 17 16.28 11.98 13.36
C LEU A 17 16.96 10.61 13.20
N ILE A 18 17.13 9.85 14.29
CA ILE A 18 17.68 8.49 14.25
C ILE A 18 16.82 7.60 13.34
N ILE A 19 15.50 7.62 13.51
CA ILE A 19 14.60 6.77 12.70
C ILE A 19 14.63 7.23 11.23
N ALA A 20 14.58 8.54 10.97
CA ALA A 20 14.61 9.09 9.62
C ALA A 20 15.91 8.76 8.88
N THR A 21 17.06 8.80 9.57
CA THR A 21 18.38 8.48 8.99
C THR A 21 18.61 6.99 8.79
N THR A 22 18.06 6.14 9.66
CA THR A 22 18.15 4.67 9.53
C THR A 22 17.20 4.10 8.48
N HIS A 23 16.11 4.82 8.17
CA HIS A 23 15.09 4.44 7.19
C HIS A 23 14.83 5.57 6.17
N PRO A 24 15.85 5.98 5.39
CA PRO A 24 15.74 7.13 4.49
C PRO A 24 14.73 6.89 3.37
N GLN A 25 14.51 5.63 2.96
CA GLN A 25 13.53 5.26 1.92
C GLN A 25 12.12 5.68 2.31
N VAL A 26 11.73 5.53 3.58
CA VAL A 26 10.40 5.92 4.07
C VAL A 26 10.19 7.43 3.92
N ILE A 27 11.20 8.24 4.26
CA ILE A 27 11.14 9.70 4.11
C ILE A 27 11.08 10.08 2.63
N LEU A 28 11.88 9.43 1.79
CA LEU A 28 11.88 9.68 0.35
C LEU A 28 10.52 9.34 -0.27
N GLU A 29 9.89 8.24 0.12
CA GLU A 29 8.55 7.85 -0.34
C GLU A 29 7.48 8.85 0.09
N ILE A 30 7.48 9.28 1.35
CA ILE A 30 6.57 10.34 1.82
C ILE A 30 6.77 11.62 1.00
N SER A 31 8.03 12.02 0.78
CA SER A 31 8.35 13.23 0.02
C SER A 31 7.93 13.13 -1.45
N ALA A 32 8.11 11.96 -2.08
CA ALA A 32 7.73 11.71 -3.45
C ALA A 32 6.20 11.76 -3.62
N GLU A 33 5.45 11.19 -2.68
CA GLU A 33 3.99 11.25 -2.68
C GLU A 33 3.49 12.70 -2.54
N TRP A 34 4.12 13.49 -1.67
CA TRP A 34 3.76 14.90 -1.49
C TRP A 34 4.05 15.79 -2.69
N TRP A 35 5.06 15.45 -3.50
CA TRP A 35 5.43 16.19 -4.71
C TRP A 35 4.80 15.62 -5.99
N SER A 36 4.02 14.55 -5.87
CA SER A 36 3.33 13.92 -6.98
C SER A 36 1.99 14.60 -7.29
N ASN A 37 1.40 14.30 -8.45
CA ASN A 37 0.00 14.61 -8.76
C ASN A 37 -0.98 13.56 -8.19
N GLY A 38 -0.53 12.78 -7.21
CA GLY A 38 -1.27 11.69 -6.59
C GLY A 38 -2.19 12.12 -5.44
N PRO A 39 -2.73 11.13 -4.70
CA PRO A 39 -3.68 11.36 -3.60
C PRO A 39 -3.12 12.13 -2.40
N TYR A 40 -1.80 12.32 -2.29
CA TYR A 40 -1.15 13.00 -1.16
C TYR A 40 -0.46 14.32 -1.54
N SER A 41 -0.80 14.89 -2.69
CA SER A 41 -0.31 16.22 -3.12
C SER A 41 -0.59 17.33 -2.09
N HIS A 42 -1.59 17.17 -1.21
CA HIS A 42 -1.86 18.08 -0.10
C HIS A 42 -0.88 17.96 1.09
N GLY A 43 0.01 16.98 1.07
CA GLY A 43 0.79 16.54 2.23
C GLY A 43 1.64 17.65 2.86
N LEU A 44 2.33 18.45 2.05
CA LEU A 44 3.13 19.58 2.53
C LEU A 44 2.30 20.63 3.24
N LEU A 45 1.18 21.05 2.63
CA LEU A 45 0.27 22.01 3.23
C LEU A 45 -0.31 21.46 4.54
N GLY A 46 -0.77 20.20 4.53
CA GLY A 46 -1.28 19.56 5.74
C GLY A 46 -0.22 19.43 6.84
N PHE A 47 1.05 19.20 6.48
CA PHE A 47 2.16 19.18 7.44
C PHE A 47 2.41 20.56 8.07
N VAL A 48 2.33 21.64 7.29
CA VAL A 48 2.41 23.01 7.80
C VAL A 48 1.24 23.30 8.77
N LEU A 49 0.01 22.94 8.40
CA LEU A 49 -1.17 23.09 9.27
C LEU A 49 -1.03 22.28 10.56
N CYS A 50 -0.51 21.06 10.46
CA CYS A 50 -0.20 20.20 11.59
C CYS A 50 0.82 20.87 12.54
N ALA A 51 1.94 21.35 12.01
CA ALA A 51 2.98 22.04 12.78
C ALA A 51 2.43 23.29 13.49
N PHE A 52 1.56 24.04 12.82
CA PHE A 52 0.87 25.19 13.41
C PHE A 52 -0.05 24.79 14.58
N CYS A 53 -0.87 23.75 14.43
CA CYS A 53 -1.70 23.21 15.50
C CYS A 53 -0.86 22.70 16.68
N PHE A 54 0.27 22.02 16.43
CA PHE A 54 1.23 21.64 17.47
C PHE A 54 1.80 22.86 18.20
N TRP A 55 2.14 23.91 17.45
CA TRP A 55 2.66 25.14 18.02
C TRP A 55 1.62 25.82 18.93
N GLN A 56 0.34 25.86 18.56
CA GLN A 56 -0.72 26.40 19.45
C GLN A 56 -0.82 25.61 20.77
N LYS A 57 -0.78 24.28 20.71
CA LYS A 57 -0.89 23.39 21.88
C LYS A 57 0.36 23.30 22.75
N ARG A 58 1.47 23.96 22.38
CA ARG A 58 2.77 23.86 23.10
C ARG A 58 2.72 24.27 24.57
N HIS A 59 1.76 25.11 24.95
CA HIS A 59 1.58 25.63 26.31
C HIS A 59 0.56 24.82 27.13
N GLU A 60 -0.24 23.97 26.47
CA GLU A 60 -1.25 23.11 27.09
C GLU A 60 -0.70 21.71 27.43
N MET A 61 0.59 21.47 27.19
CA MET A 61 1.22 20.18 27.43
C MET A 61 1.10 19.78 28.91
N PRO A 62 0.78 18.50 29.20
CA PRO A 62 0.64 18.05 30.58
C PRO A 62 1.99 18.06 31.29
N LYS A 63 1.97 18.00 32.62
CA LYS A 63 3.19 17.78 33.41
C LYS A 63 3.81 16.43 33.08
N TYR A 64 5.11 16.30 33.34
CA TYR A 64 5.85 15.07 33.10
C TYR A 64 5.33 13.92 33.96
N GLN A 65 4.89 12.86 33.30
CA GLN A 65 4.37 11.64 33.91
C GLN A 65 4.81 10.44 33.07
N PRO A 66 6.09 10.04 33.14
CA PRO A 66 6.57 8.87 32.42
C PRO A 66 5.78 7.64 32.88
N HIS A 67 5.20 6.93 31.92
CA HIS A 67 4.36 5.77 32.19
C HIS A 67 4.96 4.54 31.50
N TYR A 68 4.93 3.38 32.14
CA TYR A 68 5.39 2.11 31.55
C TYR A 68 4.69 1.79 30.21
N LEU A 69 3.43 2.24 30.04
CA LEU A 69 2.68 2.13 28.79
C LEU A 69 3.33 2.89 27.63
N GLY A 70 4.06 3.98 27.91
CA GLY A 70 4.83 4.71 26.91
C GLY A 70 6.00 3.88 26.38
N ILE A 71 6.72 3.17 27.26
CA ILE A 71 7.79 2.24 26.84
C ILE A 71 7.20 1.09 26.05
N LEU A 72 6.11 0.49 26.53
CA LEU A 72 5.41 -0.57 25.81
C LEU A 72 4.99 -0.07 24.41
N GLY A 73 4.50 1.17 24.31
CA GLY A 73 4.20 1.81 23.03
C GLY A 73 5.42 1.93 22.11
N VAL A 74 6.60 2.28 22.64
CA VAL A 74 7.85 2.34 21.85
C VAL A 74 8.24 0.93 21.40
N VAL A 75 8.23 -0.06 22.30
CA VAL A 75 8.56 -1.47 21.95
C VAL A 75 7.61 -2.00 20.87
N LEU A 76 6.30 -1.80 21.03
CA LEU A 76 5.32 -2.28 20.06
C LEU A 76 5.46 -1.56 18.71
N SER A 77 5.58 -0.24 18.71
CA SER A 77 5.69 0.53 17.45
C SER A 77 6.99 0.24 16.69
N THR A 78 8.11 0.07 17.40
CA THR A 78 9.37 -0.37 16.79
C THR A 78 9.34 -1.84 16.35
N GLY A 79 8.64 -2.71 17.07
CA GLY A 79 8.38 -4.08 16.64
C GLY A 79 7.54 -4.14 15.35
N ILE A 80 6.52 -3.28 15.23
CA ILE A 80 5.75 -3.13 13.99
C ILE A 80 6.65 -2.62 12.86
N LEU A 81 7.55 -1.65 13.11
CA LEU A 81 8.54 -1.18 12.13
C LEU A 81 9.43 -2.34 11.64
N LEU A 82 10.00 -3.11 12.55
CA LEU A 82 10.81 -4.29 12.22
C LEU A 82 10.03 -5.28 11.35
N LEU A 83 8.78 -5.60 11.71
CA LEU A 83 7.93 -6.48 10.91
C LEU A 83 7.62 -5.87 9.53
N ALA A 84 7.41 -4.55 9.46
CA ALA A 84 7.18 -3.84 8.21
C ALA A 84 8.40 -3.89 7.29
N ASP A 85 9.62 -3.76 7.84
CA ASP A 85 10.86 -3.86 7.08
C ASP A 85 11.10 -5.27 6.55
N LEU A 86 10.87 -6.30 7.38
CA LEU A 86 11.05 -7.70 6.99
C LEU A 86 9.96 -8.18 6.01
N SER A 87 8.79 -7.54 6.01
CA SER A 87 7.69 -7.84 5.10
C SER A 87 7.65 -6.95 3.86
N HIS A 88 8.49 -5.91 3.83
CA HIS A 88 8.51 -4.84 2.83
C HIS A 88 7.11 -4.25 2.63
N LEU A 89 6.48 -3.81 3.73
CA LEU A 89 5.17 -3.17 3.71
C LEU A 89 5.34 -1.67 3.95
N GLY A 90 5.63 -0.90 2.90
CA GLY A 90 5.84 0.55 2.99
C GLY A 90 4.76 1.32 3.75
N GLN A 91 3.47 1.00 3.54
CA GLN A 91 2.39 1.66 4.30
C GLN A 91 2.50 1.40 5.82
N LEU A 92 2.95 0.20 6.21
CA LEU A 92 3.14 -0.16 7.61
C LEU A 92 4.39 0.53 8.20
N GLN A 93 5.44 0.73 7.40
CA GLN A 93 6.63 1.51 7.82
C GLN A 93 6.25 2.96 8.13
N VAL A 94 5.47 3.60 7.25
CA VAL A 94 4.98 4.97 7.46
C VAL A 94 4.07 5.06 8.69
N LEU A 95 3.17 4.09 8.88
CA LEU A 95 2.32 4.02 10.07
C LEU A 95 3.17 3.87 11.34
N SER A 96 4.21 3.04 11.32
CA SER A 96 5.13 2.87 12.44
C SER A 96 5.82 4.18 12.84
N PHE A 97 6.20 5.04 11.90
CA PHE A 97 6.79 6.35 12.22
C PHE A 97 5.83 7.22 13.04
N LEU A 98 4.56 7.27 12.65
CA LEU A 98 3.52 7.98 13.40
C LEU A 98 3.33 7.37 14.79
N LEU A 99 3.27 6.04 14.89
CA LEU A 99 3.11 5.34 16.17
C LEU A 99 4.31 5.55 17.10
N ILE A 100 5.54 5.53 16.57
CA ILE A 100 6.75 5.81 17.36
C ILE A 100 6.72 7.24 17.86
N PHE A 101 6.34 8.21 17.02
CA PHE A 101 6.19 9.61 17.44
C PHE A 101 5.18 9.75 18.59
N MET A 102 4.01 9.13 18.47
CA MET A 102 2.99 9.10 19.53
C MET A 102 3.52 8.41 20.80
N ALA A 103 4.25 7.30 20.66
CA ALA A 103 4.82 6.57 21.78
C ALA A 103 5.92 7.36 22.51
N LEU A 104 6.74 8.10 21.79
CA LEU A 104 7.75 9.02 22.35
C LEU A 104 7.10 10.15 23.15
N LEU A 105 5.97 10.69 22.67
CA LEU A 105 5.21 11.68 23.45
C LEU A 105 4.64 11.05 24.72
N CYS A 106 4.05 9.87 24.63
CA CYS A 106 3.50 9.13 25.78
C CYS A 106 4.55 8.71 26.81
N SER A 107 5.78 8.38 26.40
CA SER A 107 6.84 8.00 27.32
C SER A 107 7.33 9.17 28.18
N VAL A 108 7.12 10.40 27.73
CA VAL A 108 7.49 11.62 28.46
C VAL A 108 6.31 12.23 29.22
N TYR A 109 5.19 12.39 28.53
CA TYR A 109 4.03 13.16 28.98
C TYR A 109 2.85 12.29 29.45
N GLY A 110 2.95 10.97 29.30
CA GLY A 110 1.83 10.05 29.54
C GLY A 110 0.76 10.13 28.44
N TYR A 111 -0.23 9.25 28.52
CA TYR A 111 -1.36 9.19 27.58
C TYR A 111 -2.20 10.50 27.48
N PRO A 112 -2.36 11.35 28.52
CA PRO A 112 -3.14 12.59 28.40
C PRO A 112 -2.67 13.50 27.25
N VAL A 113 -1.38 13.44 26.87
CA VAL A 113 -0.83 14.20 25.75
C VAL A 113 -1.52 13.88 24.42
N LEU A 114 -1.93 12.63 24.20
CA LEU A 114 -2.61 12.22 22.96
C LEU A 114 -4.01 12.83 22.84
N ARG A 115 -4.68 13.10 23.97
CA ARG A 115 -5.97 13.80 23.97
C ARG A 115 -5.81 15.27 23.62
N ILE A 116 -4.80 15.92 24.19
CA ILE A 116 -4.48 17.33 23.92
C ILE A 116 -4.06 17.51 22.45
N LEU A 117 -3.30 16.55 21.93
CA LEU A 117 -2.75 16.57 20.58
C LEU A 117 -3.55 15.74 19.58
N PHE A 118 -4.79 15.35 19.92
CA PHE A 118 -5.61 14.50 19.08
C PHE A 118 -5.75 15.08 17.67
N ILE A 119 -6.19 16.34 17.56
CA ILE A 119 -6.37 17.01 16.26
C ILE A 119 -5.06 17.11 15.46
N PRO A 120 -3.95 17.68 15.99
CA PRO A 120 -2.70 17.75 15.22
C PRO A 120 -2.16 16.36 14.83
N LEU A 121 -2.27 15.34 15.69
CA LEU A 121 -1.88 13.98 15.36
C LEU A 121 -2.76 13.35 14.27
N THR A 122 -4.07 13.63 14.28
CA THR A 122 -4.97 13.19 13.20
C THR A 122 -4.65 13.89 11.88
N ILE A 123 -4.36 15.20 11.90
CA ILE A 123 -3.91 15.92 10.69
C ILE A 123 -2.62 15.30 10.17
N LEU A 124 -1.64 15.03 11.05
CA LEU A 124 -0.42 14.32 10.66
C LEU A 124 -0.72 12.97 10.01
N ALA A 125 -1.60 12.16 10.62
CA ALA A 125 -2.01 10.87 10.07
C ALA A 125 -2.63 10.98 8.66
N LEU A 126 -3.42 12.03 8.38
CA LEU A 126 -4.05 12.28 7.08
C LEU A 126 -3.07 12.81 6.01
N THR A 127 -1.93 13.35 6.43
CA THR A 127 -0.85 13.78 5.50
C THR A 127 0.04 12.63 5.07
N LEU A 128 0.08 11.55 5.84
CA LEU A 128 0.94 10.40 5.59
C LEU A 128 0.27 9.36 4.67
N PRO A 129 1.02 8.69 3.78
CA PRO A 129 0.50 7.72 2.80
C PRO A 129 -0.03 6.38 3.36
N ILE A 130 -0.60 6.40 4.57
CA ILE A 130 -1.16 5.26 5.30
C ILE A 130 -2.51 4.83 4.69
N TRP A 131 -3.26 5.78 4.13
CA TRP A 131 -4.64 5.57 3.66
C TRP A 131 -4.75 5.00 2.25
N ASN A 132 -3.64 4.60 1.64
CA ASN A 132 -3.60 4.01 0.30
C ASN A 132 -4.50 2.76 0.15
N ILE A 133 -4.74 2.04 1.25
CA ILE A 133 -5.65 0.90 1.29
C ILE A 133 -7.09 1.27 0.90
N LEU A 134 -7.51 2.52 1.12
CA LEU A 134 -8.85 3.01 0.77
C LEU A 134 -9.03 3.29 -0.72
N GLN A 135 -7.95 3.37 -1.51
CA GLN A 135 -8.08 3.67 -2.95
C GLN A 135 -8.90 2.61 -3.68
N ILE A 136 -8.76 1.33 -3.33
CA ILE A 136 -9.48 0.22 -3.97
C ILE A 136 -11.00 0.33 -3.74
N PRO A 137 -11.51 0.37 -2.48
CA PRO A 137 -12.94 0.48 -2.25
C PRO A 137 -13.51 1.82 -2.78
N LEU A 138 -12.79 2.93 -2.63
CA LEU A 138 -13.27 4.23 -3.14
C LEU A 138 -13.35 4.29 -4.67
N ARG A 139 -12.39 3.67 -5.35
CA ARG A 139 -12.42 3.53 -6.81
C ARG A 139 -13.56 2.64 -7.28
N GLU A 140 -13.82 1.53 -6.59
CA GLU A 140 -14.93 0.63 -6.88
C GLU A 140 -16.28 1.34 -6.72
N LEU A 141 -16.45 2.08 -5.63
CA LEU A 141 -17.63 2.91 -5.38
C LEU A 141 -17.81 3.95 -6.49
N SER A 142 -16.75 4.72 -6.79
CA SER A 142 -16.79 5.78 -7.79
C SER A 142 -17.10 5.25 -9.19
N THR A 143 -16.55 4.10 -9.56
CA THR A 143 -16.82 3.44 -10.85
C THR A 143 -18.27 2.98 -10.93
N SER A 144 -18.79 2.37 -9.85
CA SER A 144 -20.17 1.88 -9.78
C SER A 144 -21.20 3.02 -9.91
N ILE A 145 -20.98 4.10 -9.16
CA ILE A 145 -21.85 5.28 -9.18
C ILE A 145 -21.80 5.95 -10.56
N SER A 146 -20.60 6.15 -11.11
CA SER A 146 -20.46 6.78 -12.43
C SER A 146 -21.17 5.95 -13.51
N PHE A 147 -20.99 4.63 -13.52
CA PHE A 147 -21.70 3.74 -14.44
C PHE A 147 -23.21 3.88 -14.34
N PHE A 148 -23.76 3.91 -13.11
CA PHE A 148 -25.20 4.08 -12.89
C PHE A 148 -25.72 5.40 -13.47
N PHE A 149 -25.06 6.53 -13.16
CA PHE A 149 -25.49 7.84 -13.63
C PHE A 149 -25.31 8.05 -15.12
N ILE A 150 -24.28 7.47 -15.74
CA ILE A 150 -24.07 7.57 -17.19
C ILE A 150 -25.13 6.77 -17.95
N LYS A 151 -25.50 5.60 -17.43
CA LYS A 151 -26.63 4.83 -17.97
C LYS A 151 -27.95 5.60 -17.84
N LEU A 152 -28.16 6.28 -16.70
CA LEU A 152 -29.32 7.15 -16.49
C LEU A 152 -29.34 8.35 -17.45
N TYR A 153 -28.17 8.90 -17.78
CA TYR A 153 -28.02 9.97 -18.78
C TYR A 153 -28.32 9.50 -20.22
N GLY A 154 -28.40 8.19 -20.47
CA GLY A 154 -28.79 7.62 -21.76
C GLY A 154 -27.63 7.22 -22.68
N ILE A 155 -26.38 7.24 -22.21
CA ILE A 155 -25.23 6.74 -22.99
C ILE A 155 -25.18 5.22 -22.86
N SER A 156 -25.08 4.52 -23.99
CA SER A 156 -24.86 3.07 -24.01
C SER A 156 -23.47 2.75 -23.45
N VAL A 157 -23.43 2.14 -22.26
CA VAL A 157 -22.20 1.81 -21.56
C VAL A 157 -22.18 0.38 -21.05
N TRP A 158 -21.01 -0.23 -21.10
CA TRP A 158 -20.72 -1.52 -20.49
C TRP A 158 -19.56 -1.39 -19.51
N ARG A 159 -19.61 -2.14 -18.40
CA ARG A 159 -18.59 -2.09 -17.35
C ARG A 159 -17.85 -3.42 -17.26
N GLU A 160 -16.53 -3.35 -17.34
CA GLU A 160 -15.62 -4.47 -17.08
C GLU A 160 -14.59 -4.06 -16.01
N ASN A 161 -14.82 -4.47 -14.76
CA ASN A 161 -14.02 -4.03 -13.61
C ASN A 161 -14.00 -2.49 -13.47
N TYR A 162 -12.85 -1.87 -13.73
CA TYR A 162 -12.63 -0.40 -13.71
C TYR A 162 -12.66 0.23 -15.11
N HIS A 163 -12.94 -0.56 -16.14
CA HIS A 163 -13.13 -0.07 -17.50
C HIS A 163 -14.62 0.21 -17.76
N ILE A 164 -14.91 1.39 -18.28
CA ILE A 164 -16.23 1.78 -18.78
C ILE A 164 -16.10 1.91 -20.29
N LEU A 165 -16.73 0.99 -21.02
CA LEU A 165 -16.73 0.95 -22.48
C LEU A 165 -17.91 1.76 -23.00
N THR A 166 -17.61 2.67 -23.92
CA THR A 166 -18.58 3.50 -24.66
C THR A 166 -18.34 3.31 -26.17
N PRO A 167 -19.30 3.65 -27.05
CA PRO A 167 -19.07 3.67 -28.49
C PRO A 167 -17.92 4.58 -28.94
N ALA A 168 -17.68 5.67 -28.19
CA ALA A 168 -16.62 6.64 -28.47
C ALA A 168 -15.22 6.15 -28.03
N GLY A 169 -15.14 5.22 -27.08
CA GLY A 169 -13.88 4.76 -26.52
C GLY A 169 -14.00 4.06 -25.18
N THR A 170 -12.86 3.62 -24.64
CA THR A 170 -12.78 2.96 -23.33
C THR A 170 -12.19 3.92 -22.30
N PHE A 171 -12.90 4.13 -21.20
CA PHE A 171 -12.44 4.90 -20.06
C PHE A 171 -11.91 3.97 -18.97
N LEU A 172 -10.67 4.17 -18.54
CA LEU A 172 -10.09 3.48 -17.39
C LEU A 172 -10.12 4.41 -16.18
N VAL A 173 -10.82 4.02 -15.12
CA VAL A 173 -10.73 4.73 -13.84
C VAL A 173 -9.43 4.30 -13.15
N GLU A 174 -8.41 5.13 -13.25
CA GLU A 174 -7.12 4.88 -12.61
C GLU A 174 -7.18 5.02 -11.09
N GLN A 175 -6.15 4.51 -10.39
CA GLN A 175 -6.04 4.61 -8.93
C GLN A 175 -6.03 6.08 -8.44
N ALA A 176 -5.40 6.98 -9.20
CA ALA A 176 -5.41 8.41 -8.93
C ALA A 176 -6.81 9.05 -8.98
N CYS A 177 -7.79 8.42 -9.63
CA CYS A 177 -9.19 8.86 -9.69
C CYS A 177 -10.08 8.24 -8.61
N SER A 178 -9.50 7.57 -7.61
CA SER A 178 -10.24 6.99 -6.48
C SER A 178 -11.01 8.03 -5.65
N GLY A 179 -10.62 9.30 -5.69
CA GLY A 179 -11.19 10.37 -4.87
C GLY A 179 -10.57 10.47 -3.47
N LEU A 180 -9.57 9.63 -3.16
CA LEU A 180 -8.91 9.63 -1.85
C LEU A 180 -8.29 11.00 -1.51
N GLY A 181 -7.61 11.65 -2.45
CA GLY A 181 -6.98 12.95 -2.20
C GLY A 181 -7.98 14.04 -1.82
N PHE A 182 -9.15 14.08 -2.47
CA PHE A 182 -10.21 15.03 -2.13
C PHE A 182 -10.73 14.81 -0.71
N ILE A 183 -10.91 13.54 -0.31
CA ILE A 183 -11.36 13.18 1.05
C ILE A 183 -10.33 13.63 2.08
N LEU A 184 -9.05 13.32 1.86
CA LEU A 184 -7.97 13.64 2.80
C LEU A 184 -7.79 15.15 2.96
N ALA A 185 -7.78 15.90 1.86
CA ALA A 185 -7.68 17.36 1.89
C ALA A 185 -8.88 18.01 2.61
N SER A 186 -10.11 17.58 2.29
CA SER A 186 -11.33 18.07 2.95
C SER A 186 -11.38 17.71 4.44
N ALA A 187 -10.91 16.51 4.81
CA ALA A 187 -10.83 16.07 6.19
C ALA A 187 -9.83 16.90 7.00
N ILE A 188 -8.65 17.21 6.44
CA ILE A 188 -7.66 18.10 7.06
C ILE A 188 -8.25 19.49 7.27
N TYR A 189 -8.92 20.05 6.27
CA TYR A 189 -9.60 21.34 6.40
C TYR A 189 -10.63 21.34 7.54
N ALA A 190 -11.52 20.36 7.58
CA ALA A 190 -12.54 20.27 8.62
C ALA A 190 -11.90 20.20 10.02
N LEU A 191 -10.88 19.36 10.21
CA LEU A 191 -10.15 19.25 11.49
C LEU A 191 -9.43 20.55 11.86
N PHE A 192 -8.84 21.23 10.88
CA PHE A 192 -8.17 22.50 11.08
C PHE A 192 -9.16 23.58 11.53
N ILE A 193 -10.32 23.70 10.89
CA ILE A 193 -11.35 24.66 11.29
C ILE A 193 -11.89 24.34 12.69
N VAL A 194 -12.13 23.06 13.00
CA VAL A 194 -12.53 22.63 14.34
C VAL A 194 -11.50 23.05 15.39
N HIS A 195 -10.20 22.93 15.08
CA HIS A 195 -9.12 23.36 15.96
C HIS A 195 -9.12 24.86 16.21
N ILE A 196 -9.10 25.66 15.13
CA ILE A 196 -8.95 27.12 15.19
C ILE A 196 -10.18 27.80 15.79
N LYS A 197 -11.37 27.28 15.48
CA LYS A 197 -12.64 27.86 15.90
C LYS A 197 -13.20 27.22 17.18
N HIS A 198 -12.46 26.30 17.80
CA HIS A 198 -12.87 25.58 19.01
C HIS A 198 -14.30 25.01 18.93
N ILE A 199 -14.63 24.41 17.78
CA ILE A 199 -15.98 23.91 17.50
C ILE A 199 -16.29 22.71 18.41
N SER A 200 -17.52 22.61 18.92
CA SER A 200 -17.95 21.48 19.74
C SER A 200 -17.89 20.16 18.96
N LEU A 201 -17.64 19.03 19.65
CA LEU A 201 -17.43 17.73 19.02
C LEU A 201 -18.56 17.35 18.04
N ARG A 202 -19.82 17.59 18.41
CA ARG A 202 -20.99 17.29 17.55
C ARG A 202 -20.95 18.10 16.25
N LYS A 203 -20.78 19.41 16.36
CA LYS A 203 -20.67 20.32 15.20
C LYS A 203 -19.44 19.97 14.34
N GLY A 204 -18.32 19.62 14.99
CA GLY A 204 -17.11 19.19 14.31
C GLY A 204 -17.30 17.88 13.51
N LEU A 205 -18.02 16.91 14.06
CA LEU A 205 -18.38 15.67 13.35
C LEU A 205 -19.29 15.94 12.15
N TYR A 206 -20.26 16.86 12.27
CA TYR A 206 -21.09 17.27 11.13
C TYR A 206 -20.26 17.95 10.04
N LEU A 207 -19.38 18.89 10.39
CA LEU A 207 -18.49 19.54 9.43
C LEU A 207 -17.57 18.52 8.73
N PHE A 208 -16.99 17.61 9.50
CA PHE A 208 -16.12 16.54 8.97
C PHE A 208 -16.89 15.62 8.01
N GLY A 209 -18.07 15.14 8.41
CA GLY A 209 -18.92 14.29 7.56
C GLY A 209 -19.37 15.01 6.29
N PHE A 210 -19.76 16.28 6.40
CA PHE A 210 -20.15 17.11 5.27
C PHE A 210 -18.98 17.33 4.29
N ALA A 211 -17.78 17.65 4.79
CA ALA A 211 -16.60 17.84 3.97
C ALA A 211 -16.21 16.57 3.19
N ILE A 212 -16.34 15.38 3.81
CA ILE A 212 -16.14 14.09 3.14
C ILE A 212 -17.21 13.84 2.08
N ALA A 213 -18.48 14.10 2.38
CA ALA A 213 -19.58 13.90 1.44
C ALA A 213 -19.40 14.78 0.17
N ILE A 214 -19.06 16.06 0.36
CA ILE A 214 -18.78 16.96 -0.78
C ILE A 214 -17.55 16.51 -1.56
N ALA A 215 -16.49 16.03 -0.91
CA ALA A 215 -15.32 15.49 -1.59
C ALA A 215 -15.65 14.27 -2.48
N LEU A 216 -16.49 13.36 -1.99
CA LEU A 216 -16.98 12.21 -2.76
C LEU A 216 -17.82 12.66 -3.96
N LEU A 217 -18.76 13.59 -3.73
CA LEU A 217 -19.60 14.15 -4.78
C LEU A 217 -18.77 14.83 -5.86
N ALA A 218 -17.75 15.62 -5.48
CA ALA A 218 -16.82 16.26 -6.42
C ALA A 218 -16.11 15.23 -7.30
N ASN A 219 -15.66 14.11 -6.72
CA ASN A 219 -15.03 13.04 -7.49
C ASN A 219 -16.00 12.36 -8.46
N TRP A 220 -17.25 12.13 -8.05
CA TRP A 220 -18.25 11.53 -8.94
C TRP A 220 -18.63 12.48 -10.08
N ILE A 221 -18.85 13.76 -9.78
CA ILE A 221 -19.09 14.80 -10.78
C ILE A 221 -17.96 14.84 -11.80
N ARG A 222 -16.70 14.81 -11.33
CA ARG A 222 -15.52 14.77 -12.20
C ARG A 222 -15.55 13.58 -13.15
N ILE A 223 -15.72 12.36 -12.65
CA ILE A 223 -15.68 11.13 -13.48
C ILE A 223 -16.84 11.12 -14.49
N ILE A 224 -18.05 11.43 -14.04
CA ILE A 224 -19.25 11.49 -14.90
C ILE A 224 -19.04 12.54 -16.00
N SER A 225 -18.55 13.73 -15.66
CA SER A 225 -18.29 14.81 -16.62
C SER A 225 -17.26 14.40 -17.66
N ILE A 226 -16.15 13.76 -17.26
CA ILE A 226 -15.12 13.27 -18.19
C ILE A 226 -15.73 12.28 -19.19
N ILE A 227 -16.58 11.35 -18.74
CA ILE A 227 -17.14 10.32 -19.62
C ILE A 227 -18.19 10.91 -20.56
N ILE A 228 -19.04 11.82 -20.09
CA ILE A 228 -20.03 12.51 -20.95
C ILE A 228 -19.31 13.33 -22.02
N ILE A 229 -18.38 14.20 -21.61
CA ILE A 229 -17.62 15.06 -22.53
C ILE A 229 -16.81 14.21 -23.51
N GLY A 230 -16.11 13.18 -23.03
CA GLY A 230 -15.34 12.29 -23.89
C GLY A 230 -16.21 11.51 -24.88
N SER A 231 -17.41 11.09 -24.47
CA SER A 231 -18.35 10.39 -25.36
C SER A 231 -18.89 11.29 -26.47
N GLN A 232 -19.16 12.56 -26.15
CA GLN A 232 -19.67 13.54 -27.12
C GLN A 232 -18.58 14.04 -28.08
N THR A 233 -17.34 14.13 -27.60
CA THR A 233 -16.21 14.67 -28.37
C THR A 233 -15.35 13.59 -29.03
N GLN A 234 -15.80 12.33 -29.03
CA GLN A 234 -15.04 11.20 -29.57
C GLN A 234 -13.60 11.15 -29.01
N MET A 235 -13.47 11.35 -27.69
CA MET A 235 -12.21 11.37 -26.93
C MET A 235 -11.23 12.51 -27.28
N GLN A 236 -11.63 13.50 -28.07
CA GLN A 236 -10.73 14.57 -28.53
C GLN A 236 -10.60 15.75 -27.55
N HIS A 237 -11.47 15.87 -26.55
CA HIS A 237 -11.45 17.00 -25.63
C HIS A 237 -10.30 16.95 -24.62
N PHE A 238 -9.71 18.12 -24.30
CA PHE A 238 -8.55 18.23 -23.41
C PHE A 238 -8.80 17.64 -22.00
N VAL A 239 -10.05 17.70 -21.50
CA VAL A 239 -10.44 17.13 -20.19
C VAL A 239 -10.23 15.62 -20.11
N VAL A 240 -10.26 14.92 -21.26
CA VAL A 240 -9.96 13.48 -21.32
C VAL A 240 -8.45 13.24 -21.22
N GLN A 241 -7.65 14.12 -21.83
CA GLN A 241 -6.19 14.04 -21.84
C GLN A 241 -5.60 14.47 -20.49
N ASP A 242 -6.06 15.59 -19.93
CA ASP A 242 -5.67 16.13 -18.63
C ASP A 242 -6.83 16.09 -17.63
N HIS A 243 -7.22 14.85 -17.32
CA HIS A 243 -8.29 14.56 -16.37
C HIS A 243 -7.91 14.89 -14.91
N LEU A 244 -6.62 15.08 -14.59
CA LEU A 244 -6.14 15.45 -13.25
C LEU A 244 -6.37 16.94 -12.98
N THR A 245 -5.95 17.82 -13.90
CA THR A 245 -6.18 19.27 -13.77
C THR A 245 -7.66 19.62 -13.74
N PHE A 246 -8.47 18.96 -14.60
CA PHE A 246 -9.93 19.12 -14.53
C PHE A 246 -10.50 18.67 -13.17
N GLY A 247 -9.95 17.58 -12.62
CA GLY A 247 -10.32 17.13 -11.27
C GLY A 247 -10.06 18.15 -10.18
N TRP A 248 -8.89 18.81 -10.22
CA TRP A 248 -8.55 19.90 -9.32
C TRP A 248 -9.54 21.06 -9.40
N LEU A 249 -9.97 21.45 -10.61
CA LEU A 249 -10.94 22.51 -10.80
C LEU A 249 -12.30 22.15 -10.17
N VAL A 250 -12.83 20.96 -10.45
CA VAL A 250 -14.10 20.49 -9.87
C VAL A 250 -14.02 20.44 -8.35
N PHE A 251 -12.91 19.91 -7.82
CA PHE A 251 -12.69 19.88 -6.39
C PHE A 251 -12.64 21.28 -5.79
N ALA A 252 -11.92 22.23 -6.38
CA ALA A 252 -11.82 23.60 -5.90
C ALA A 252 -13.20 24.28 -5.81
N VAL A 253 -14.05 24.11 -6.81
CA VAL A 253 -15.43 24.66 -6.80
C VAL A 253 -16.26 24.04 -5.68
N CYS A 254 -16.30 22.72 -5.56
CA CYS A 254 -17.01 22.02 -4.49
C CYS A 254 -16.43 22.35 -3.10
N PHE A 255 -15.12 22.56 -3.02
CA PHE A 255 -14.44 22.92 -1.78
C PHE A 255 -14.78 24.35 -1.34
N LEU A 256 -14.92 25.30 -2.27
CA LEU A 256 -15.43 26.65 -1.96
C LEU A 256 -16.84 26.61 -1.39
N ILE A 257 -17.73 25.75 -1.91
CA ILE A 257 -19.06 25.54 -1.32
C ILE A 257 -18.92 25.02 0.11
N THR A 258 -17.98 24.11 0.35
CA THR A 258 -17.70 23.59 1.70
C THR A 258 -17.25 24.71 2.64
N ILE A 259 -16.34 25.58 2.20
CA ILE A 259 -15.89 26.75 2.97
C ILE A 259 -17.05 27.70 3.26
N TYR A 260 -17.88 27.99 2.25
CA TYR A 260 -19.02 28.89 2.39
C TYR A 260 -20.05 28.35 3.39
N VAL A 261 -20.46 27.09 3.25
CA VAL A 261 -21.38 26.42 4.18
C VAL A 261 -20.75 26.32 5.58
N ALA A 262 -19.45 26.04 5.66
CA ALA A 262 -18.74 26.03 6.95
C ALA A 262 -18.79 27.40 7.64
N SER A 263 -18.66 28.49 6.88
CA SER A 263 -18.71 29.86 7.40
C SER A 263 -20.09 30.31 7.84
N TYR A 264 -21.15 29.81 7.18
CA TYR A 264 -22.53 30.25 7.40
C TYR A 264 -23.30 29.36 8.40
N CYS A 265 -23.17 28.04 8.30
CA CYS A 265 -23.97 27.09 9.10
C CYS A 265 -23.36 26.80 10.47
N PHE A 266 -22.08 27.07 10.66
CA PHE A 266 -21.44 26.94 11.96
C PHE A 266 -21.19 28.32 12.52
N ASP A 267 -22.26 28.97 12.99
CA ASP A 267 -22.15 30.13 13.90
C ASP A 267 -21.07 29.81 14.93
N PHE A 268 -20.06 30.67 14.98
CA PHE A 268 -18.85 30.53 15.79
C PHE A 268 -19.09 31.19 17.15
N PRO A 269 -19.61 30.49 18.18
CA PRO A 269 -19.73 31.09 19.49
C PRO A 269 -18.34 31.36 20.08
N ASP A 270 -18.15 32.55 20.66
CA ASP A 270 -16.97 32.99 21.44
C ASP A 270 -16.76 32.23 22.76
N LYS A 271 -17.32 31.02 22.92
CA LYS A 271 -17.13 30.27 24.16
C LYS A 271 -15.83 29.48 24.10
N VAL A 272 -14.76 30.18 24.47
CA VAL A 272 -13.56 29.60 25.07
C VAL A 272 -14.00 28.80 26.29
N ILE A 273 -14.24 27.50 26.12
CA ILE A 273 -14.28 26.58 27.26
C ILE A 273 -12.84 26.50 27.75
N LYS A 274 -12.52 27.33 28.76
CA LYS A 274 -11.30 27.16 29.55
C LYS A 274 -11.34 25.73 30.11
N PRO A 275 -10.30 24.91 29.93
CA PRO A 275 -10.26 23.61 30.58
C PRO A 275 -10.20 23.80 32.10
N THR A 276 -11.34 23.61 32.76
CA THR A 276 -11.46 23.40 34.19
C THR A 276 -11.16 21.94 34.49
N THR A 277 -9.87 21.65 34.65
CA THR A 277 -9.39 20.61 35.58
C THR A 277 -7.88 20.77 35.66
N LYS A 278 -7.42 21.50 36.68
CA LYS A 278 -6.07 21.30 37.19
C LYS A 278 -6.06 19.88 37.76
N ILE A 279 -5.63 18.91 36.97
CA ILE A 279 -5.32 17.59 37.52
C ILE A 279 -4.08 17.81 38.36
N ASP A 280 -4.24 17.75 39.69
CA ASP A 280 -3.15 17.75 40.65
C ASP A 280 -2.32 16.48 40.47
N THR A 281 -1.47 16.56 39.46
CA THR A 281 -0.51 15.55 39.10
C THR A 281 0.81 15.92 39.78
N VAL A 282 1.26 15.04 40.67
CA VAL A 282 2.60 15.09 41.24
C VAL A 282 3.60 15.10 40.08
N ALA A 283 4.48 16.11 40.06
CA ALA A 283 5.49 16.23 39.03
C ALA A 283 6.56 15.14 39.23
N PHE A 284 6.61 14.16 38.33
CA PHE A 284 7.65 13.14 38.37
C PHE A 284 8.96 13.67 37.77
N LYS A 285 10.08 13.30 38.39
CA LYS A 285 11.42 13.58 37.84
C LYS A 285 11.76 12.48 36.83
N ILE A 286 11.88 12.84 35.55
CA ILE A 286 12.39 11.93 34.52
C ILE A 286 13.91 11.76 34.72
N SER A 287 14.37 10.51 34.85
CA SER A 287 15.81 10.19 34.90
C SER A 287 16.42 10.26 33.49
N CYS A 288 17.64 10.78 33.37
CA CYS A 288 18.37 10.76 32.09
C CYS A 288 18.60 9.33 31.58
N HIS A 289 18.82 8.37 32.48
CA HIS A 289 18.98 6.95 32.16
C HIS A 289 17.74 6.35 31.50
N TYR A 290 16.54 6.81 31.86
CA TYR A 290 15.28 6.38 31.26
C TYR A 290 15.14 6.86 29.82
N LEU A 291 15.49 8.11 29.54
CA LEU A 291 15.48 8.63 28.16
C LEU A 291 16.57 7.98 27.31
N LEU A 292 17.73 7.71 27.91
CA LEU A 292 18.82 7.02 27.25
C LEU A 292 18.42 5.59 26.88
N SER A 293 17.76 4.84 27.78
CA SER A 293 17.34 3.46 27.49
C SER A 293 16.31 3.39 26.36
N ILE A 294 15.38 4.34 26.26
CA ILE A 294 14.45 4.46 25.13
C ILE A 294 15.22 4.72 23.83
N SER A 295 16.20 5.62 23.86
CA SER A 295 17.01 5.94 22.67
C SER A 295 17.85 4.73 22.23
N ILE A 296 18.46 4.01 23.17
CA ILE A 296 19.22 2.78 22.88
C ILE A 296 18.31 1.71 22.28
N LEU A 297 17.12 1.52 22.84
CA LEU A 297 16.13 0.58 22.31
C LEU A 297 15.73 0.94 20.87
N LEU A 298 15.48 2.22 20.60
CA LEU A 298 15.13 2.71 19.26
C LEU A 298 16.26 2.52 18.27
N ILE A 299 17.50 2.84 18.65
CA ILE A 299 18.69 2.60 17.82
C ILE A 299 18.84 1.10 17.55
N PHE A 300 18.75 0.26 18.57
CA PHE A 300 18.86 -1.20 18.44
C PHE A 300 17.81 -1.74 17.46
N MET A 301 16.54 -1.39 17.65
CA MET A 301 15.46 -1.85 16.78
C MET A 301 15.57 -1.30 15.36
N SER A 302 16.09 -0.09 15.19
CA SER A 302 16.28 0.52 13.85
C SER A 302 17.46 -0.07 13.08
N VAL A 303 18.50 -0.53 13.79
CA VAL A 303 19.69 -1.15 13.19
C VAL A 303 19.49 -2.66 12.98
N LEU A 304 18.63 -3.30 13.76
CA LEU A 304 18.39 -4.74 13.71
C LEU A 304 17.99 -5.29 12.32
N PRO A 305 17.10 -4.66 11.52
CA PRO A 305 16.81 -5.11 10.16
C PRO A 305 18.07 -5.17 9.29
N HIS A 306 18.95 -4.17 9.38
CA HIS A 306 20.21 -4.12 8.63
C HIS A 306 21.18 -5.23 9.04
N LEU A 307 21.26 -5.53 10.34
CA LEU A 307 22.06 -6.65 10.86
C LEU A 307 21.53 -8.01 10.42
N ILE A 308 20.20 -8.16 10.33
CA ILE A 308 19.56 -9.36 9.80
C ILE A 308 19.87 -9.50 8.31
N GLN A 309 19.72 -8.42 7.54
CA GLN A 309 19.97 -8.40 6.10
C GLN A 309 21.43 -8.72 5.75
N ALA A 310 22.38 -8.34 6.59
CA ALA A 310 23.79 -8.67 6.40
C ALA A 310 24.09 -10.19 6.42
N ARG A 311 23.18 -11.01 6.97
CA ARG A 311 23.31 -12.48 7.03
C ARG A 311 22.75 -13.20 5.80
N PHE A 312 22.14 -12.47 4.88
CA PHE A 312 21.44 -13.06 3.74
C PHE A 312 22.41 -13.71 2.77
N ASP A 313 22.01 -14.88 2.25
CA ASP A 313 22.75 -15.59 1.21
C ASP A 313 22.75 -14.76 -0.09
N LYS A 314 23.92 -14.21 -0.43
CA LYS A 314 24.13 -13.39 -1.62
C LYS A 314 23.98 -14.18 -2.92
N ASP A 315 24.07 -15.50 -2.87
CA ASP A 315 24.04 -16.38 -4.03
C ASP A 315 22.76 -17.19 -4.14
N TYR A 316 21.77 -16.93 -3.27
CA TYR A 316 20.49 -17.63 -3.29
C TYR A 316 19.90 -17.69 -4.72
N ARG A 317 19.63 -18.92 -5.14
CA ARG A 317 18.90 -19.29 -6.36
C ARG A 317 18.18 -20.59 -6.11
N PHE A 318 16.90 -20.66 -6.45
CA PHE A 318 16.18 -21.92 -6.49
C PHE A 318 16.67 -22.74 -7.68
N LYS A 319 17.19 -23.94 -7.40
CA LYS A 319 17.61 -24.89 -8.43
C LYS A 319 16.43 -25.78 -8.78
N LEU A 320 16.04 -25.78 -10.05
CA LEU A 320 15.06 -26.74 -10.57
C LEU A 320 15.62 -28.16 -10.43
N PRO A 321 14.76 -29.16 -10.14
CA PRO A 321 15.18 -30.56 -10.17
C PRO A 321 15.50 -30.99 -11.60
N THR A 322 16.20 -32.10 -11.73
CA THR A 322 16.42 -32.78 -13.01
C THR A 322 15.14 -33.47 -13.47
N PHE A 323 14.79 -33.32 -14.74
CA PHE A 323 13.59 -33.90 -15.33
C PHE A 323 13.97 -35.09 -16.23
N GLU A 324 13.66 -36.31 -15.80
CA GLU A 324 14.01 -37.53 -16.56
C GLU A 324 13.03 -37.80 -17.70
N HIS A 325 11.75 -37.46 -17.52
CA HIS A 325 10.68 -37.78 -18.46
C HIS A 325 10.47 -36.72 -19.55
N TYR A 326 11.31 -35.68 -19.60
CA TYR A 326 11.14 -34.52 -20.47
C TYR A 326 12.38 -34.26 -21.31
N LYS A 327 12.20 -33.95 -22.59
CA LYS A 327 13.30 -33.49 -23.44
C LYS A 327 13.62 -32.04 -23.09
N ILE A 328 14.78 -31.80 -22.50
CA ILE A 328 15.28 -30.45 -22.18
C ILE A 328 15.76 -29.78 -23.47
N LEU A 329 15.15 -28.64 -23.82
CA LEU A 329 15.50 -27.83 -24.99
C LEU A 329 16.48 -26.69 -24.65
N GLY A 330 16.80 -26.50 -23.38
CA GLY A 330 17.71 -25.46 -22.87
C GLY A 330 17.01 -24.22 -22.33
N SER A 331 17.75 -23.12 -22.22
CA SER A 331 17.29 -21.84 -21.64
C SER A 331 16.77 -20.84 -22.66
N GLN A 332 16.92 -21.12 -23.97
CA GLN A 332 16.44 -20.29 -25.06
C GLN A 332 15.80 -21.18 -26.14
N TYR A 333 14.60 -20.80 -26.60
CA TYR A 333 13.91 -21.52 -27.68
C TYR A 333 13.26 -20.55 -28.67
N LYS A 334 13.75 -20.55 -29.93
CA LYS A 334 13.39 -19.58 -30.98
C LYS A 334 11.89 -19.50 -31.31
N GLN A 335 11.11 -20.56 -31.05
CA GLN A 335 9.66 -20.60 -31.33
C GLN A 335 8.77 -20.11 -30.16
N SER A 336 9.33 -19.46 -29.14
CA SER A 336 8.59 -19.06 -27.92
C SER A 336 8.36 -17.55 -27.72
N PRO A 337 7.79 -16.78 -28.68
CA PRO A 337 7.64 -15.33 -28.51
C PRO A 337 6.44 -14.89 -27.65
N ASN A 338 5.58 -15.81 -27.19
CA ASN A 338 4.22 -15.45 -26.74
C ASN A 338 4.01 -15.36 -25.21
N TRP A 339 5.01 -15.66 -24.39
CA TRP A 339 4.91 -15.52 -22.93
C TRP A 339 6.13 -14.84 -22.34
N ALA A 340 5.89 -13.65 -21.79
CA ALA A 340 6.89 -12.80 -21.17
C ALA A 340 6.36 -12.35 -19.81
N PRO A 341 6.65 -13.11 -18.74
CA PRO A 341 6.55 -12.62 -17.37
C PRO A 341 7.52 -11.46 -17.15
N ASN A 342 7.13 -10.55 -16.27
CA ASN A 342 7.98 -9.46 -15.81
C ASN A 342 7.87 -9.38 -14.28
N TYR A 343 8.93 -9.78 -13.59
CA TYR A 343 9.03 -9.75 -12.13
C TYR A 343 10.08 -8.70 -11.74
N ILE A 344 9.58 -7.57 -11.26
CA ILE A 344 10.37 -6.40 -10.93
C ILE A 344 11.19 -6.70 -9.69
N GLY A 345 12.49 -6.39 -9.74
CA GLY A 345 13.39 -6.59 -8.61
C GLY A 345 13.90 -8.01 -8.41
N ALA A 346 13.54 -8.96 -9.28
CA ALA A 346 14.12 -10.30 -9.25
C ALA A 346 15.65 -10.21 -9.44
N SER A 347 16.39 -10.91 -8.57
CA SER A 347 17.86 -10.96 -8.61
C SER A 347 18.38 -11.82 -9.76
N SER A 348 17.62 -12.84 -10.15
CA SER A 348 17.78 -13.53 -11.42
C SER A 348 16.43 -14.04 -11.93
N THR A 349 16.32 -14.13 -13.25
CA THR A 349 15.17 -14.72 -13.93
C THR A 349 15.68 -15.78 -14.89
N GLU A 350 15.12 -16.98 -14.82
CA GLU A 350 15.58 -18.12 -15.60
C GLU A 350 14.40 -18.73 -16.36
N PHE A 351 14.64 -19.07 -17.61
CA PHE A 351 13.72 -19.86 -18.42
C PHE A 351 14.30 -21.24 -18.65
N MET A 352 13.44 -22.25 -18.63
CA MET A 352 13.74 -23.60 -19.07
C MET A 352 12.62 -24.07 -20.00
N PHE A 353 13.01 -24.62 -21.14
CA PHE A 353 12.09 -25.13 -22.15
C PHE A 353 12.15 -26.66 -22.15
N LEU A 354 10.99 -27.28 -22.00
CA LEU A 354 10.82 -28.74 -22.03
C LEU A 354 9.88 -29.13 -23.16
N MET A 355 10.03 -30.33 -23.70
CA MET A 355 9.11 -30.91 -24.68
C MET A 355 8.62 -32.28 -24.25
N GLN A 356 7.32 -32.49 -24.33
CA GLN A 356 6.67 -33.78 -24.08
C GLN A 356 5.53 -33.98 -25.08
N ASN A 357 5.55 -35.07 -25.85
CA ASN A 357 4.49 -35.42 -26.82
C ASN A 357 4.09 -34.23 -27.72
N GLU A 358 5.09 -33.59 -28.35
CA GLU A 358 4.97 -32.38 -29.21
C GLU A 358 4.43 -31.11 -28.52
N THR A 359 4.20 -31.17 -27.20
CA THR A 359 3.74 -30.03 -26.41
C THR A 359 4.96 -29.31 -25.82
N LEU A 360 5.12 -28.03 -26.13
CA LEU A 360 6.14 -27.17 -25.54
C LEU A 360 5.71 -26.70 -24.16
N ILE A 361 6.56 -26.94 -23.16
CA ILE A 361 6.37 -26.51 -21.78
C ILE A 361 7.45 -25.47 -21.45
N GLN A 362 7.05 -24.42 -20.76
CA GLN A 362 7.93 -23.29 -20.42
C GLN A 362 7.92 -23.14 -18.90
N ILE A 363 9.08 -23.25 -18.27
CA ILE A 363 9.26 -22.98 -16.84
C ILE A 363 9.97 -21.64 -16.72
N TYR A 364 9.41 -20.77 -15.90
CA TYR A 364 9.98 -19.48 -15.54
C TYR A 364 10.22 -19.45 -14.03
N VAL A 365 11.44 -19.14 -13.63
CA VAL A 365 11.83 -18.96 -12.22
C VAL A 365 12.29 -17.53 -12.02
N ALA A 366 11.69 -16.83 -11.04
CA ALA A 366 12.16 -15.52 -10.60
C ALA A 366 12.68 -15.64 -9.16
N ASN A 367 13.98 -15.47 -8.98
CA ASN A 367 14.66 -15.57 -7.69
C ASN A 367 14.81 -14.19 -7.07
N TYR A 368 14.48 -14.09 -5.78
CA TYR A 368 14.67 -12.90 -4.95
C TYR A 368 15.62 -13.25 -3.81
N ARG A 369 16.85 -12.75 -3.90
CA ARG A 369 17.88 -12.90 -2.85
C ARG A 369 17.60 -11.96 -1.69
N GLN A 370 17.30 -10.71 -2.04
CA GLN A 370 16.87 -9.67 -1.13
C GLN A 370 15.70 -8.95 -1.78
N GLN A 371 14.71 -8.59 -0.96
CA GLN A 371 13.57 -7.81 -1.39
C GLN A 371 13.74 -6.39 -0.86
N THR A 372 13.22 -5.41 -1.59
CA THR A 372 13.17 -4.00 -1.21
C THR A 372 11.84 -3.42 -1.68
N GLN A 373 11.43 -2.28 -1.13
CA GLN A 373 10.15 -1.68 -1.45
C GLN A 373 9.97 -1.53 -2.98
N GLY A 374 8.84 -2.04 -3.50
CA GLY A 374 8.53 -2.02 -4.94
C GLY A 374 9.30 -3.04 -5.79
N LYS A 375 10.14 -3.87 -5.16
CA LYS A 375 10.98 -4.93 -5.77
C LYS A 375 10.80 -6.24 -5.00
N GLU A 376 9.57 -6.51 -4.58
CA GLU A 376 9.20 -7.71 -3.83
C GLU A 376 8.64 -8.80 -4.72
N LEU A 377 8.70 -10.04 -4.25
CA LEU A 377 8.07 -11.20 -4.90
C LEU A 377 6.56 -11.04 -5.02
N ILE A 378 5.92 -10.58 -3.94
CA ILE A 378 4.48 -10.27 -3.90
C ILE A 378 4.30 -8.76 -4.07
N PHE A 379 4.53 -8.29 -5.30
CA PHE A 379 4.35 -6.90 -5.68
C PHE A 379 3.27 -6.76 -6.76
N ILE A 380 2.47 -5.70 -6.69
CA ILE A 380 1.37 -5.45 -7.65
C ILE A 380 1.87 -5.19 -9.08
N GLY A 381 3.11 -4.70 -9.22
CA GLY A 381 3.75 -4.49 -10.52
C GLY A 381 4.24 -5.77 -11.20
N ASN A 382 4.35 -6.90 -10.48
CA ASN A 382 4.77 -8.16 -11.07
C ASN A 382 3.67 -8.74 -11.95
N ARG A 383 4.03 -9.15 -13.16
CA ARG A 383 3.08 -9.67 -14.15
C ARG A 383 3.55 -11.02 -14.65
N LEU A 384 2.64 -12.00 -14.65
CA LEU A 384 2.89 -13.30 -15.28
C LEU A 384 2.75 -13.25 -16.80
N PHE A 385 2.07 -12.24 -17.37
CA PHE A 385 1.85 -12.13 -18.81
C PHE A 385 1.61 -10.67 -19.21
N THR A 386 1.64 -10.41 -20.52
CA THR A 386 1.37 -9.08 -21.08
C THR A 386 -0.08 -8.96 -21.57
N HIS A 387 -0.82 -7.97 -21.05
CA HIS A 387 -2.23 -7.71 -21.41
C HIS A 387 -2.46 -7.30 -22.87
N LYS A 388 -1.41 -6.92 -23.61
CA LYS A 388 -1.51 -6.63 -25.05
C LYS A 388 -1.99 -7.83 -25.87
N ASN A 389 -1.61 -9.05 -25.44
CA ASN A 389 -1.80 -10.26 -26.24
C ASN A 389 -2.75 -11.29 -25.59
N TRP A 390 -3.07 -11.13 -24.31
CA TRP A 390 -3.78 -12.14 -23.52
C TRP A 390 -4.76 -11.49 -22.54
N SER A 391 -5.97 -12.04 -22.48
CA SER A 391 -6.96 -11.73 -21.45
C SER A 391 -7.13 -12.92 -20.50
N ILE A 392 -7.42 -12.63 -19.23
CA ILE A 392 -7.71 -13.67 -18.24
C ILE A 392 -9.09 -14.22 -18.56
N TRP A 393 -9.19 -15.51 -18.88
CA TRP A 393 -10.47 -16.20 -18.97
C TRP A 393 -10.90 -16.70 -17.59
N LYS A 394 -10.03 -17.45 -16.91
CA LYS A 394 -10.36 -18.13 -15.66
C LYS A 394 -9.18 -18.14 -14.71
N THR A 395 -9.46 -17.96 -13.43
CA THR A 395 -8.53 -18.17 -12.32
C THR A 395 -9.06 -19.30 -11.46
N GLU A 396 -8.28 -20.36 -11.26
CA GLU A 396 -8.66 -21.52 -10.47
C GLU A 396 -7.48 -22.08 -9.67
N LYS A 397 -7.75 -23.04 -8.79
CA LYS A 397 -6.72 -23.83 -8.11
C LYS A 397 -6.62 -25.19 -8.80
N LEU A 398 -5.41 -25.60 -9.16
CA LEU A 398 -5.14 -26.92 -9.73
C LEU A 398 -4.72 -27.87 -8.60
N ALA A 399 -5.44 -28.97 -8.42
CA ALA A 399 -5.09 -30.02 -7.46
C ALA A 399 -3.87 -30.81 -7.95
N ILE A 400 -2.92 -31.04 -7.05
CA ILE A 400 -1.63 -31.68 -7.34
C ILE A 400 -1.30 -32.66 -6.21
N SER A 401 -0.57 -33.71 -6.56
CA SER A 401 0.01 -34.66 -5.61
C SER A 401 1.40 -34.17 -5.16
N GLY A 402 1.64 -34.13 -3.85
CA GLY A 402 2.95 -33.74 -3.31
C GLY A 402 2.83 -32.87 -2.05
N THR A 403 3.87 -32.07 -1.81
CA THR A 403 3.95 -31.18 -0.63
C THR A 403 2.87 -30.10 -0.60
N LEU A 404 2.39 -29.67 -1.78
CA LEU A 404 1.21 -28.80 -1.91
C LEU A 404 0.02 -29.60 -2.43
N LYS A 405 -1.14 -29.43 -1.76
CA LYS A 405 -2.41 -29.98 -2.26
C LYS A 405 -2.87 -29.30 -3.56
N ASN A 406 -2.64 -27.97 -3.66
CA ASN A 406 -3.13 -27.18 -4.78
C ASN A 406 -2.16 -26.03 -5.13
N VAL A 407 -2.04 -25.68 -6.42
CA VAL A 407 -1.35 -24.47 -6.91
C VAL A 407 -2.31 -23.51 -7.63
N ASN A 408 -1.86 -22.28 -7.90
CA ASN A 408 -2.67 -21.33 -8.66
C ASN A 408 -2.59 -21.64 -10.14
N LEU A 409 -3.72 -21.57 -10.84
CA LEU A 409 -3.82 -21.76 -12.28
C LEU A 409 -4.54 -20.57 -12.92
N LEU A 410 -3.87 -19.92 -13.87
CA LEU A 410 -4.47 -18.94 -14.77
C LEU A 410 -4.70 -19.59 -16.12
N THR A 411 -5.91 -19.41 -16.65
CA THR A 411 -6.24 -19.73 -18.04
C THR A 411 -6.39 -18.42 -18.78
N LEU A 412 -5.48 -18.18 -19.73
CA LEU A 412 -5.48 -17.01 -20.59
C LEU A 412 -6.09 -17.36 -21.94
N ARG A 413 -6.79 -16.40 -22.55
CA ARG A 413 -7.31 -16.50 -23.91
C ARG A 413 -6.58 -15.51 -24.80
N LYS A 414 -6.11 -15.98 -25.96
CA LYS A 414 -5.65 -15.10 -27.05
C LYS A 414 -6.79 -14.83 -28.01
N ASN A 415 -7.31 -15.88 -28.64
CA ASN A 415 -8.41 -15.84 -29.63
C ASN A 415 -9.46 -16.92 -29.33
N LYS A 416 -10.44 -17.15 -30.23
CA LYS A 416 -11.48 -18.17 -30.04
C LYS A 416 -10.94 -19.60 -29.84
N ASN A 417 -9.77 -19.94 -30.41
CA ASN A 417 -9.28 -21.33 -30.48
C ASN A 417 -7.99 -21.61 -29.69
N ARG A 418 -7.34 -20.59 -29.12
CA ARG A 418 -6.04 -20.74 -28.43
C ARG A 418 -6.13 -20.23 -26.99
N ILE A 419 -5.69 -21.09 -26.08
CA ILE A 419 -5.58 -20.78 -24.67
C ILE A 419 -4.17 -21.07 -24.17
N ARG A 420 -3.83 -20.45 -23.05
CA ARG A 420 -2.58 -20.69 -22.35
C ARG A 420 -2.86 -20.92 -20.89
N PHE A 421 -2.34 -22.01 -20.36
CA PHE A 421 -2.34 -22.28 -18.94
C PHE A 421 -1.05 -21.74 -18.33
N ILE A 422 -1.15 -21.12 -17.17
CA ILE A 422 -0.02 -20.72 -16.34
C ILE A 422 -0.30 -21.20 -14.92
N ALA A 423 0.37 -22.27 -14.52
CA ALA A 423 0.37 -22.72 -13.14
C ALA A 423 1.52 -22.04 -12.39
N PHE A 424 1.30 -21.54 -11.18
CA PHE A 424 2.37 -20.89 -10.43
C PHE A 424 2.24 -21.06 -8.91
N PHE A 425 3.39 -21.09 -8.26
CA PHE A 425 3.57 -21.22 -6.83
C PHE A 425 4.87 -20.55 -6.41
N TYR A 426 5.12 -20.53 -5.11
CA TYR A 426 6.22 -19.81 -4.49
C TYR A 426 7.05 -20.77 -3.65
N VAL A 427 8.34 -20.47 -3.51
CA VAL A 427 9.25 -21.19 -2.62
C VAL A 427 9.88 -20.18 -1.67
N ILE A 428 9.67 -20.38 -0.37
CA ILE A 428 10.22 -19.51 0.67
C ILE A 428 11.03 -20.39 1.62
N ASN A 429 12.34 -20.15 1.69
CA ASN A 429 13.25 -20.96 2.48
C ASN A 429 13.07 -22.49 2.29
N GLY A 430 13.00 -22.94 1.04
CA GLY A 430 12.79 -24.34 0.69
C GLY A 430 11.35 -24.88 0.84
N HIS A 431 10.43 -24.11 1.42
CA HIS A 431 9.02 -24.52 1.56
C HIS A 431 8.16 -24.01 0.40
N PHE A 432 7.43 -24.92 -0.23
CA PHE A 432 6.48 -24.61 -1.28
C PHE A 432 5.18 -24.00 -0.74
N MET A 433 4.67 -22.98 -1.42
CA MET A 433 3.46 -22.24 -1.02
C MET A 433 2.64 -21.79 -2.24
N SER A 434 1.31 -21.78 -2.11
CA SER A 434 0.41 -21.27 -3.17
C SER A 434 -0.44 -20.07 -2.76
N SER A 435 -0.42 -19.65 -1.49
CA SER A 435 -1.16 -18.49 -0.99
C SER A 435 -0.25 -17.29 -0.81
N LYS A 436 -0.62 -16.13 -1.38
CA LYS A 436 0.15 -14.88 -1.24
C LYS A 436 0.30 -14.45 0.22
N ASN A 437 -0.73 -14.65 1.04
CA ASN A 437 -0.71 -14.28 2.46
C ASN A 437 0.30 -15.13 3.23
N ASN A 438 0.31 -16.45 2.97
CA ASN A 438 1.26 -17.36 3.61
C ASN A 438 2.70 -17.05 3.18
N VAL A 439 2.91 -16.66 1.92
CA VAL A 439 4.21 -16.23 1.42
C VAL A 439 4.73 -15.03 2.19
N LYS A 440 3.90 -14.00 2.43
CA LYS A 440 4.31 -12.82 3.22
C LYS A 440 4.72 -13.21 4.64
N ILE A 441 3.93 -14.04 5.33
CA ILE A 441 4.25 -14.52 6.69
C ILE A 441 5.55 -15.35 6.69
N ALA A 442 5.68 -16.27 5.75
CA ALA A 442 6.87 -17.12 5.63
C ALA A 442 8.12 -16.30 5.31
N THR A 443 7.99 -15.24 4.51
CA THR A 443 9.11 -14.34 4.18
C THR A 443 9.64 -13.65 5.44
N ILE A 444 8.76 -13.19 6.34
CA ILE A 444 9.16 -12.59 7.63
C ILE A 444 9.91 -13.62 8.48
N LEU A 445 9.35 -14.82 8.65
CA LEU A 445 9.96 -15.88 9.45
C LEU A 445 11.31 -16.34 8.88
N ALA A 446 11.41 -16.41 7.56
CA ALA A 446 12.62 -16.76 6.83
C ALA A 446 13.69 -15.67 6.97
N ALA A 447 13.30 -14.39 6.89
CA ALA A 447 14.19 -13.26 7.10
C ALA A 447 14.75 -13.23 8.53
N LEU A 448 13.91 -13.49 9.56
CA LEU A 448 14.37 -13.61 10.96
C LEU A 448 15.41 -14.74 11.15
N LYS A 449 15.30 -15.83 10.38
CA LYS A 449 16.26 -16.93 10.36
C LYS A 449 17.53 -16.64 9.53
N GLY A 450 17.60 -15.49 8.86
CA GLY A 450 18.70 -15.12 7.96
C GLY A 450 18.64 -15.78 6.58
N GLN A 451 17.52 -16.41 6.22
CA GLN A 451 17.34 -17.16 4.96
C GLN A 451 16.15 -16.61 4.15
N PRO A 452 16.11 -15.32 3.77
CA PRO A 452 14.96 -14.68 3.12
C PRO A 452 14.74 -15.11 1.66
N GLY A 453 15.58 -16.02 1.15
CA GLY A 453 15.56 -16.48 -0.22
C GLY A 453 14.16 -16.91 -0.64
N SER A 454 13.64 -16.21 -1.64
CA SER A 454 12.26 -16.34 -2.09
C SER A 454 12.21 -16.49 -3.61
N SER A 455 11.41 -17.41 -4.12
CA SER A 455 11.30 -17.64 -5.56
C SER A 455 9.86 -17.80 -6.02
N LEU A 456 9.56 -17.28 -7.21
CA LEU A 456 8.39 -17.67 -7.98
C LEU A 456 8.78 -18.78 -8.94
N ILE A 457 7.93 -19.81 -9.04
CA ILE A 457 7.97 -20.77 -10.13
C ILE A 457 6.66 -20.67 -10.89
N ALA A 458 6.74 -20.40 -12.18
CA ALA A 458 5.61 -20.37 -13.09
C ALA A 458 5.85 -21.33 -14.26
N ILE A 459 4.84 -22.14 -14.58
CA ILE A 459 4.90 -23.15 -15.63
C ILE A 459 3.77 -22.86 -16.61
N SER A 460 4.12 -22.72 -17.89
CA SER A 460 3.18 -22.39 -18.94
C SER A 460 3.14 -23.46 -20.03
N VAL A 461 1.91 -23.78 -20.45
CA VAL A 461 1.62 -24.61 -21.62
C VAL A 461 0.64 -23.87 -22.52
N ASP A 462 0.97 -23.75 -23.80
CA ASP A 462 0.11 -23.20 -24.84
C ASP A 462 -0.60 -24.35 -25.55
N SER A 463 -1.92 -24.30 -25.68
CA SER A 463 -2.69 -25.42 -26.20
C SER A 463 -3.91 -24.95 -27.00
N PRO A 464 -4.31 -25.68 -28.06
CA PRO A 464 -5.63 -25.51 -28.67
C PRO A 464 -6.74 -25.75 -27.63
N LEU A 465 -7.85 -25.02 -27.74
CA LEU A 465 -8.98 -25.12 -26.79
C LEU A 465 -9.57 -26.55 -26.68
N LYS A 466 -9.36 -27.41 -27.67
CA LYS A 466 -9.84 -28.80 -27.67
C LYS A 466 -9.03 -29.71 -26.74
N ASP A 467 -7.77 -29.37 -26.44
CA ASP A 467 -6.82 -30.25 -25.73
C ASP A 467 -6.59 -29.85 -24.26
N ASN A 468 -7.56 -29.14 -23.67
CA ASN A 468 -7.44 -28.56 -22.33
C ASN A 468 -7.10 -29.59 -21.25
N ALA A 469 -7.68 -30.79 -21.33
CA ALA A 469 -7.45 -31.86 -20.36
C ALA A 469 -6.02 -32.39 -20.44
N LYS A 470 -5.47 -32.57 -21.64
CA LYS A 470 -4.09 -33.00 -21.87
C LYS A 470 -3.10 -31.98 -21.32
N ALA A 471 -3.30 -30.69 -21.62
CA ALA A 471 -2.44 -29.62 -21.12
C ALA A 471 -2.46 -29.50 -19.59
N LYS A 472 -3.64 -29.64 -18.96
CA LYS A 472 -3.74 -29.65 -17.49
C LYS A 472 -3.04 -30.86 -16.88
N LYS A 473 -3.16 -32.05 -17.48
CA LYS A 473 -2.47 -33.26 -17.00
C LYS A 473 -0.95 -33.10 -17.05
N ILE A 474 -0.41 -32.61 -18.17
CA ILE A 474 1.04 -32.31 -18.31
C ILE A 474 1.51 -31.36 -17.21
N LEU A 475 0.73 -30.30 -16.92
CA LEU A 475 1.04 -29.39 -15.82
C LEU A 475 1.01 -30.09 -14.46
N THR A 476 -0.02 -30.88 -14.17
CA THR A 476 -0.12 -31.59 -12.89
C THR A 476 1.05 -32.55 -12.69
N ASP A 477 1.41 -33.33 -13.71
CA ASP A 477 2.48 -34.32 -13.65
C ASP A 477 3.84 -33.63 -13.41
N LEU A 478 4.16 -32.60 -14.21
CA LEU A 478 5.41 -31.83 -14.06
C LEU A 478 5.51 -31.11 -12.72
N ILE A 479 4.42 -30.50 -12.24
CA ILE A 479 4.44 -29.81 -10.95
C ILE A 479 4.60 -30.81 -9.80
N SER A 480 3.99 -32.00 -9.90
CA SER A 480 4.17 -33.05 -8.91
C SER A 480 5.65 -33.44 -8.81
N GLU A 481 6.33 -33.65 -9.94
CA GLU A 481 7.78 -33.95 -9.98
C GLU A 481 8.63 -32.85 -9.33
N ILE A 482 8.27 -31.56 -9.51
CA ILE A 482 8.96 -30.45 -8.85
C ILE A 482 8.72 -30.42 -7.34
N LEU A 483 7.50 -30.75 -6.90
CA LEU A 483 7.11 -30.71 -5.49
C LEU A 483 7.54 -31.93 -4.69
N THR A 484 7.89 -33.02 -5.36
CA THR A 484 8.47 -34.25 -4.79
C THR A 484 9.73 -34.62 -5.54
N PRO A 485 10.84 -33.87 -5.36
CA PRO A 485 12.10 -34.23 -6.00
C PRO A 485 12.47 -35.64 -5.57
N THR A 486 12.61 -36.54 -6.53
CA THR A 486 13.17 -37.88 -6.31
C THR A 486 14.58 -37.71 -5.73
N LYS A 487 14.84 -38.41 -4.62
CA LYS A 487 16.13 -38.34 -3.90
C LYS A 487 17.29 -38.79 -4.75
#